data_AF-A0A1D6MKV7-F1
#
_entry.id   AF-A0A1D6MKV7-F1
#
_cell.length_a   1.000
_cell.length_b   1.000
_cell.length_c   1.000
_cell.angle_alpha   90.00
_cell.angle_beta   90.00
_cell.angle_gamma   90.00
#
_symmetry.space_group_name_H-M   'P 1'
#
loop_
_entity.id
_entity.type
_entity.pdbx_description
1 polymer ?
#
loop_
_entity_poly.entity_id
_entity_poly.type
_entity_poly.pdbx_seq_one_letter_code
_entity_poly.pdbx_strand_id
1 'polypeptide(L)'
;MNPNCTEFKFPQIKAHPWHKVFNKRMPPEAVDLVSRLLQYSPNLRCTAVEALVHPFFDELRDPNTRLPNGRFLPPLFNFKPHELKGVPADIVARLVPEHAKKQCSYVGS
;
A
#
# COMPACT_ATOMS: atom_id res chain seq x y z
N MET A 1 8.36 8.40 -17.23
CA MET A 1 9.05 8.10 -18.50
C MET A 1 9.86 9.34 -18.88
N ASN A 2 11.08 9.15 -19.38
CA ASN A 2 11.93 10.25 -19.84
C ASN A 2 11.59 10.56 -21.30
N PRO A 3 11.13 11.79 -21.63
CA PRO A 3 10.80 12.19 -23.00
C PRO A 3 11.97 12.04 -23.99
N ASN A 4 13.21 12.03 -23.50
CA ASN A 4 14.42 11.97 -24.33
C ASN A 4 14.80 10.55 -24.79
N CYS A 5 13.99 9.54 -24.47
CA CYS A 5 14.27 8.12 -24.73
C CYS A 5 13.23 7.52 -25.69
N THR A 6 13.08 8.10 -26.87
CA THR A 6 12.09 7.72 -27.89
C THR A 6 12.64 6.79 -28.98
N GLU A 7 13.96 6.70 -29.15
CA GLU A 7 14.60 5.95 -30.25
C GLU A 7 15.05 4.52 -29.93
N PHE A 8 14.62 3.95 -28.80
CA PHE A 8 14.84 2.53 -28.56
C PHE A 8 13.68 1.72 -29.13
N LYS A 9 13.91 1.00 -30.24
CA LYS A 9 12.95 0.04 -30.77
C LYS A 9 12.85 -1.16 -29.83
N PHE A 10 11.96 -1.07 -28.86
CA PHE A 10 11.63 -2.22 -28.03
C PHE A 10 10.90 -3.26 -28.89
N PRO A 11 11.20 -4.56 -28.72
CA PRO A 11 10.30 -5.58 -29.24
C PRO A 11 8.91 -5.38 -28.62
N GLN A 12 7.86 -5.57 -29.42
CA GLN A 12 6.49 -5.56 -28.90
C GLN A 12 6.27 -6.79 -28.01
N ILE A 13 6.64 -6.67 -26.74
CA ILE A 13 6.32 -7.67 -25.72
C ILE A 13 4.92 -7.36 -25.22
N LYS A 14 3.99 -8.31 -25.43
CA LYS A 14 2.66 -8.21 -24.83
C LYS A 14 2.78 -8.33 -23.33
N ALA A 15 2.02 -7.51 -22.60
CA ALA A 15 1.93 -7.63 -21.15
C ALA A 15 1.58 -9.07 -20.76
N HIS A 16 2.45 -9.70 -19.98
CA HIS A 16 2.13 -10.99 -19.39
C HIS A 16 1.07 -10.79 -18.30
N PRO A 17 -0.06 -11.50 -18.34
CA PRO A 17 -1.09 -11.35 -17.31
C PRO A 17 -0.53 -11.69 -15.92
N TRP A 18 -0.87 -10.88 -14.91
CA TRP A 18 -0.38 -11.07 -13.54
C TRP A 18 -0.70 -12.45 -12.97
N HIS A 19 -1.83 -13.05 -13.32
CA HIS A 19 -2.22 -14.41 -12.90
C HIS A 19 -1.35 -15.53 -13.50
N LYS A 20 -0.51 -15.24 -14.50
CA LYS A 20 0.51 -16.16 -15.03
C LYS A 20 1.90 -15.90 -14.43
N VAL A 21 2.13 -14.69 -13.91
CA VAL A 21 3.38 -14.31 -13.23
C VAL A 21 3.37 -14.80 -11.78
N PHE A 22 2.21 -14.68 -11.12
CA PHE A 22 2.02 -15.10 -9.74
C PHE A 22 1.38 -16.48 -9.64
N ASN A 23 1.73 -17.24 -8.59
CA ASN A 23 1.14 -18.57 -8.38
C ASN A 23 -0.33 -18.44 -7.91
N LYS A 24 -1.13 -19.51 -8.06
CA LYS A 24 -2.57 -19.55 -7.71
C LYS A 24 -2.91 -19.27 -6.24
N ARG A 25 -1.95 -19.31 -5.33
CA ARG A 25 -2.09 -19.03 -3.89
C ARG A 25 -1.96 -17.54 -3.56
N MET A 26 -1.64 -16.69 -4.53
CA MET A 26 -1.53 -15.26 -4.27
C MET A 26 -2.92 -14.64 -4.05
N PRO A 27 -3.13 -13.87 -2.96
CA PRO A 27 -4.38 -13.16 -2.74
C PRO A 27 -4.67 -12.16 -3.87
N PRO A 28 -5.93 -12.04 -4.35
CA PRO A 28 -6.28 -11.11 -5.40
C PRO A 28 -5.97 -9.65 -5.03
N GLU A 29 -6.04 -9.29 -3.76
CA GLU A 29 -5.71 -7.96 -3.22
C GLU A 29 -4.21 -7.65 -3.37
N ALA A 30 -3.34 -8.65 -3.25
CA ALA A 30 -1.90 -8.48 -3.43
C ALA A 30 -1.58 -8.18 -4.91
N VAL A 31 -2.25 -8.89 -5.82
CA VAL A 31 -2.11 -8.67 -7.26
C VAL A 31 -2.59 -7.28 -7.64
N ASP A 32 -3.72 -6.83 -7.10
CA ASP A 32 -4.26 -5.49 -7.34
C ASP A 32 -3.28 -4.41 -6.87
N LEU A 33 -2.75 -4.52 -5.64
CA LEU A 33 -1.77 -3.58 -5.10
C LEU A 33 -0.52 -3.47 -5.99
N VAL A 34 0.05 -4.61 -6.40
CA VAL A 34 1.23 -4.65 -7.27
C VAL A 34 0.92 -4.00 -8.62
N SER A 35 -0.26 -4.22 -9.18
CA SER A 35 -0.67 -3.62 -10.46
C SER A 35 -0.77 -2.10 -10.39
N ARG A 36 -1.14 -1.53 -9.24
CA ARG A 36 -1.20 -0.08 -9.01
C ARG A 36 0.18 0.54 -8.74
N LEU A 37 1.10 -0.22 -8.16
CA LEU A 37 2.48 0.22 -7.91
C LEU A 37 3.35 0.17 -9.17
N LEU A 38 3.24 -0.92 -9.94
CA LEU A 38 4.06 -1.18 -11.12
C LEU A 38 3.46 -0.58 -12.39
N GLN A 39 3.17 0.72 -12.34
CA GLN A 39 2.70 1.50 -13.48
C GLN A 39 3.87 2.23 -14.16
N TYR A 40 3.94 2.10 -15.49
CA TYR A 40 4.94 2.79 -16.32
C TYR A 40 4.82 4.31 -16.22
N SER A 41 3.59 4.81 -16.26
CA SER A 41 3.30 6.24 -16.10
C SER A 41 3.41 6.62 -14.62
N PRO A 42 4.30 7.55 -14.25
CA PRO A 42 4.49 7.92 -12.84
C PRO A 42 3.22 8.51 -12.23
N ASN A 43 2.40 9.20 -13.03
CA ASN A 43 1.15 9.81 -12.59
C ASN A 43 0.04 8.79 -12.31
N LEU A 44 0.17 7.55 -12.79
CA LEU A 44 -0.79 6.46 -12.55
C LEU A 44 -0.36 5.56 -11.38
N ARG A 45 0.84 5.75 -10.84
CA ARG A 45 1.30 4.97 -9.69
C ARG A 45 0.52 5.43 -8.47
N CYS A 46 0.04 4.47 -7.67
CA CYS A 46 -0.53 4.83 -6.38
C CYS A 46 0.56 5.46 -5.50
N THR A 47 0.16 6.47 -4.73
CA THR A 47 1.03 7.10 -3.75
C THR A 47 1.29 6.14 -2.58
N ALA A 48 2.34 6.42 -1.79
CA ALA A 48 2.65 5.60 -0.62
C ALA A 48 1.48 5.54 0.36
N VAL A 49 0.77 6.66 0.57
CA VAL A 49 -0.34 6.73 1.51
C VAL A 49 -1.56 5.94 1.01
N GLU A 50 -1.88 6.03 -0.28
CA GLU A 50 -2.93 5.22 -0.90
C GLU A 50 -2.62 3.71 -0.84
N ALA A 51 -1.36 3.35 -1.04
CA ALA A 51 -0.90 1.97 -0.90
C ALA A 51 -1.06 1.48 0.54
N LEU A 52 -0.76 2.32 1.54
CA LEU A 52 -0.91 1.96 2.95
C LEU A 52 -2.37 1.66 3.28
N VAL A 53 -3.35 2.44 2.81
CA VAL A 53 -4.79 2.20 3.06
C VAL A 53 -5.43 1.12 2.19
N HIS A 54 -4.64 0.37 1.43
CA HIS A 54 -5.12 -0.69 0.56
C HIS A 54 -5.69 -1.89 1.37
N PRO A 55 -6.73 -2.59 0.87
CA PRO A 55 -7.32 -3.75 1.54
C PRO A 55 -6.35 -4.88 1.85
N PHE A 56 -5.27 -4.98 1.06
CA PHE A 56 -4.17 -5.93 1.32
C PHE A 56 -3.58 -5.80 2.73
N PHE A 57 -3.62 -4.60 3.33
CA PHE A 57 -3.12 -4.35 4.69
C PHE A 57 -4.23 -4.32 5.76
N ASP A 58 -5.48 -4.63 5.42
CA ASP A 58 -6.58 -4.60 6.40
C ASP A 58 -6.40 -5.62 7.52
N GLU A 59 -5.78 -6.78 7.22
CA GLU A 59 -5.43 -7.77 8.25
C GLU A 59 -4.52 -7.16 9.33
N LEU A 60 -3.61 -6.25 8.98
CA LEU A 60 -2.74 -5.60 9.96
C LEU A 60 -3.48 -4.59 10.86
N ARG A 61 -4.68 -4.16 10.45
CA ARG A 61 -5.56 -3.28 11.21
C ARG A 61 -6.54 -4.04 12.10
N ASP A 62 -6.59 -5.37 12.04
CA ASP A 62 -7.39 -6.15 12.97
C ASP A 62 -6.64 -6.25 14.32
N PRO A 63 -7.25 -5.82 15.44
CA PRO A 63 -6.63 -5.93 16.77
C PRO A 63 -6.33 -7.38 17.19
N ASN A 64 -6.93 -8.37 16.55
CA ASN A 64 -6.72 -9.80 16.81
C ASN A 64 -5.57 -10.39 16.01
N THR A 65 -5.04 -9.68 15.00
CA THR A 65 -3.94 -10.19 14.19
C THR A 65 -2.68 -10.39 15.01
N ARG A 66 -2.03 -11.52 14.78
CA ARG A 66 -0.79 -11.93 15.44
C ARG A 66 0.23 -12.33 14.39
N LEU A 67 1.49 -12.24 14.75
CA LEU A 67 2.57 -12.82 13.98
C LEU A 67 2.39 -14.35 13.92
N PRO A 68 2.97 -15.04 12.91
CA PRO A 68 2.89 -16.50 12.80
C PRO A 68 3.46 -17.26 14.02
N ASN A 69 4.27 -16.59 14.85
CA ASN A 69 4.79 -17.11 16.11
C ASN A 69 3.87 -16.85 17.32
N GLY A 70 2.66 -16.32 17.11
CA GLY A 70 1.67 -15.99 18.13
C GLY A 70 1.90 -14.66 18.87
N ARG A 71 2.99 -13.94 18.59
CA ARG A 71 3.27 -12.65 19.23
C ARG A 71 2.41 -11.53 18.64
N PHE A 72 2.27 -10.44 19.40
CA PHE A 72 1.66 -9.21 18.89
C PHE A 72 2.47 -8.61 17.74
N LEU A 73 1.77 -7.90 16.85
CA LEU A 73 2.40 -7.10 15.81
C LEU A 73 3.28 -6.00 16.46
N PRO A 74 4.36 -5.58 15.80
CA PRO A 74 5.13 -4.41 16.22
C PRO A 74 4.27 -3.12 16.16
N PRO A 75 4.75 -1.99 16.68
CA PRO A 75 4.06 -0.70 16.48
C PRO A 75 3.96 -0.37 14.99
N LEU A 76 2.75 -0.43 14.43
CA LEU A 76 2.47 -0.15 13.02
C LEU A 76 1.80 1.22 12.80
N PHE A 77 1.17 1.78 13.83
CA PHE A 77 0.31 2.96 13.73
C PHE A 77 0.86 4.17 14.50
N ASN A 78 2.14 4.15 14.87
CA ASN A 78 2.85 5.19 15.61
C ASN A 78 3.35 6.34 14.70
N PHE A 79 2.48 6.83 13.81
CA PHE A 79 2.82 7.89 12.85
C PHE A 79 3.17 9.21 13.55
N LYS A 80 4.19 9.89 13.03
CA LYS A 80 4.63 11.22 13.46
C LYS A 80 3.90 12.33 12.68
N PRO A 81 3.84 13.57 13.21
CA PRO A 81 3.13 14.67 12.56
C PRO A 81 3.61 14.98 11.14
N HIS A 82 4.91 14.81 10.86
CA HIS A 82 5.45 15.04 9.52
C HIS A 82 5.10 13.94 8.53
N GLU A 83 4.79 12.73 8.99
CA GLU A 83 4.37 11.60 8.14
C GLU A 83 2.92 11.75 7.68
N LEU A 84 2.09 12.39 8.51
CA LEU A 84 0.69 12.68 8.20
C LEU A 84 0.47 14.06 7.56
N LYS A 85 1.53 14.83 7.36
CA LYS A 85 1.44 16.20 6.83
C LYS A 85 0.92 16.17 5.39
N GLY A 86 -0.22 16.80 5.15
CA GLY A 86 -0.85 16.88 3.83
C GLY A 86 -1.66 15.64 3.44
N VAL A 87 -1.82 14.67 4.36
CA VAL A 87 -2.71 13.54 4.16
C VAL A 87 -4.15 13.97 4.50
N PRO A 88 -5.13 13.72 3.61
CA PRO A 88 -6.54 13.98 3.88
C PRO A 88 -7.06 13.25 5.14
N ALA A 89 -7.95 13.88 5.89
CA ALA A 89 -8.43 13.34 7.17
C ALA A 89 -9.15 11.99 7.04
N ASP A 90 -9.85 11.75 5.93
CA ASP A 90 -10.51 10.47 5.62
C ASP A 90 -9.49 9.33 5.44
N ILE A 91 -8.34 9.62 4.82
CA ILE A 91 -7.25 8.67 4.65
C ILE A 91 -6.55 8.42 5.98
N VAL A 92 -6.35 9.44 6.82
CA VAL A 92 -5.80 9.27 8.17
C VAL A 92 -6.70 8.37 9.02
N ALA A 93 -8.03 8.53 8.94
CA ALA A 93 -8.98 7.69 9.66
C ALA A 93 -8.93 6.22 9.20
N ARG A 94 -8.65 5.95 7.92
CA ARG A 94 -8.42 4.58 7.41
C ARG A 94 -7.03 4.04 7.75
N LEU A 95 -6.04 4.92 7.86
CA LEU A 95 -4.66 4.58 8.16
C LEU A 95 -4.48 4.19 9.64
N VAL A 96 -5.13 4.92 10.54
CA VAL A 96 -5.04 4.73 12.00
C VAL A 96 -6.37 4.18 12.53
N PRO A 97 -6.48 2.87 12.81
CA PRO A 97 -7.72 2.28 13.32
C PRO A 97 -8.03 2.76 14.74
N GLU A 98 -9.31 2.71 15.13
CA GLU A 98 -9.81 3.21 16.43
C GLU A 98 -9.00 2.70 17.64
N HIS A 99 -8.67 1.40 17.64
CA HIS A 99 -7.91 0.77 18.73
C HIS A 99 -6.47 1.29 18.83
N ALA A 100 -5.92 1.83 17.74
CA ALA A 100 -4.55 2.33 17.65
C ALA A 100 -4.44 3.86 17.74
N LYS A 101 -5.56 4.59 17.85
CA LYS A 101 -5.54 6.07 18.04
C LYS A 101 -4.69 6.50 19.22
N LYS A 102 -4.64 5.71 20.29
CA LYS A 102 -3.78 5.98 21.46
C LYS A 102 -2.27 5.95 21.13
N GLN A 103 -1.87 5.25 20.07
CA GLN A 103 -0.48 5.20 19.60
C GLN A 103 -0.12 6.40 18.73
N CYS A 104 -1.12 7.08 18.18
CA CYS A 104 -0.96 8.28 17.37
C CYS A 104 -1.60 9.47 18.11
N SER A 105 -0.83 10.11 18.99
CA SER A 105 -1.27 11.19 19.89
C SER A 105 -1.89 12.43 19.22
N TYR A 106 -1.98 12.44 17.89
CA TYR A 106 -2.40 13.58 17.07
C TYR A 106 -3.75 13.37 16.38
N VAL A 107 -4.31 12.15 16.40
CA VAL A 107 -5.59 11.81 15.75
C VAL A 107 -6.78 11.99 16.71
N GLY A 108 -6.54 12.48 17.94
CA GLY A 108 -7.52 12.55 19.02
C GLY A 108 -7.78 13.95 19.61
N SER A 109 -7.46 15.03 18.90
CA SER A 109 -7.78 16.41 19.29
C SER A 109 -8.89 17.00 18.42
#